data_AF-A0A165J519-F1
#
_entry.id   AF-A0A165J519-F1
#
_cell.length_a   1.000
_cell.length_b   1.000
_cell.length_c   1.000
_cell.angle_alpha   90.00
_cell.angle_beta   90.00
_cell.angle_gamma   90.00
#
_symmetry.space_group_name_H-M   'P 1'
#
loop_
_entity.id
_entity.type
_entity.pdbx_description
1 polymer ?
#
loop_
_entity_poly.entity_id
_entity_poly.type
_entity_poly.pdbx_seq_one_letter_code
_entity_poly.pdbx_strand_id
1 'polypeptide(L)'
;MRVHGIKIRASLPRPQRSPGHRLASTHSPLEDSAVVIRVQNFVADGVFRAELGEFFTRELAEEGYSGCEVRVTHARTEIIIRATHTQEVLGDKGRRIRELTSLVQKRFKFPENSLELYAEKVQNRGLSAVAQCESLRYKLLGGLAVRRACYGVLRFVMESGAKGCEVVVSGKLRAARAKSMKFTDGFMIHSGQPARDFVDYAVRHVLLRQGVLGIKVKIMKGWDPEGRLGPRKPLPDTVTIIEPPIDKLITEPLSEQKGPQEQAIPPPAPQQPLEEQPVVE
;
A
#
# COMPACT_ATOMS: atom_id res chain seq x y z
N MET A 1 -53.75 5.33 -75.32
CA MET A 1 -52.76 5.32 -76.43
C MET A 1 -51.65 4.34 -76.03
N ARG A 2 -51.27 3.42 -76.93
CA ARG A 2 -50.10 2.51 -76.81
C ARG A 2 -48.85 3.34 -76.43
N VAL A 3 -47.72 2.86 -75.90
CA VAL A 3 -46.97 1.61 -76.13
C VAL A 3 -45.89 1.52 -75.01
N HIS A 4 -45.75 0.34 -74.41
CA HIS A 4 -44.50 -0.37 -74.05
C HIS A 4 -43.36 0.32 -73.27
N GLY A 5 -42.90 -0.38 -72.23
CA GLY A 5 -41.60 -0.21 -71.61
C GLY A 5 -41.22 -1.36 -70.69
N ILE A 6 -41.05 -2.57 -71.26
CA ILE A 6 -40.38 -3.70 -70.60
C ILE A 6 -38.90 -3.36 -70.47
N LYS A 7 -38.31 -3.46 -69.26
CA LYS A 7 -36.88 -3.83 -69.11
C LYS A 7 -36.53 -4.40 -67.72
N ILE A 8 -36.49 -5.73 -67.70
CA ILE A 8 -35.43 -6.62 -67.20
C ILE A 8 -34.97 -6.46 -65.73
N ARG A 9 -35.39 -7.46 -64.93
CA ARG A 9 -34.79 -7.88 -63.65
C ARG A 9 -33.31 -8.26 -63.81
N ALA A 10 -32.45 -7.73 -62.95
CA ALA A 10 -31.21 -8.38 -62.54
C ALA A 10 -31.27 -8.62 -61.02
N SER A 11 -31.65 -9.84 -60.64
CA SER A 11 -31.65 -10.31 -59.26
C SER A 11 -30.25 -10.78 -58.89
N LEU A 12 -29.49 -9.93 -58.19
CA LEU A 12 -28.32 -10.39 -57.43
C LEU A 12 -28.80 -10.91 -56.06
N PRO A 13 -28.45 -12.15 -55.66
CA PRO A 13 -28.87 -12.68 -54.36
C PRO A 13 -28.14 -11.94 -53.24
N ARG A 14 -28.90 -11.45 -52.25
CA ARG A 14 -28.33 -10.97 -50.99
C ARG A 14 -27.62 -12.14 -50.29
N PRO A 15 -26.42 -11.96 -49.72
CA PRO A 15 -25.79 -13.02 -48.94
C PRO A 15 -26.65 -13.33 -47.71
N GLN A 16 -27.10 -14.59 -47.60
CA GLN A 16 -27.76 -15.09 -46.41
C GLN A 16 -26.77 -14.98 -45.25
N ARG A 17 -27.05 -14.12 -44.27
CA ARG A 17 -26.39 -14.19 -42.96
C ARG A 17 -26.85 -15.50 -42.31
N SER A 18 -25.93 -16.44 -42.17
CA SER A 18 -26.09 -17.59 -41.30
C SER A 18 -26.43 -17.09 -39.88
N PRO A 19 -27.41 -17.68 -39.19
CA PRO A 19 -27.61 -17.40 -37.78
C PRO A 19 -26.44 -18.03 -37.04
N GLY A 20 -25.39 -17.23 -36.79
CA GLY A 20 -24.32 -17.61 -35.88
C GLY A 20 -24.95 -18.04 -34.55
N HIS A 21 -24.53 -19.21 -34.07
CA HIS A 21 -24.83 -19.70 -32.74
C HIS A 21 -24.59 -18.58 -31.72
N ARG A 22 -25.68 -17.90 -31.34
CA ARG A 22 -25.71 -17.09 -30.15
C ARG A 22 -25.66 -18.12 -29.04
N LEU A 23 -24.44 -18.39 -28.54
CA LEU A 23 -24.23 -19.05 -27.26
C LEU A 23 -25.08 -18.25 -26.27
N ALA A 24 -26.27 -18.76 -25.97
CA ALA A 24 -27.04 -18.29 -24.86
C ALA A 24 -26.15 -18.55 -23.65
N SER A 25 -25.55 -17.49 -23.11
CA SER A 25 -25.11 -17.50 -21.73
C SER A 25 -26.36 -17.83 -20.91
N THR A 26 -26.53 -19.11 -20.60
CA THR A 26 -27.50 -19.59 -19.65
C THR A 26 -27.05 -19.11 -18.28
N HIS A 27 -27.23 -17.81 -18.01
CA HIS A 27 -27.29 -17.35 -16.64
C HIS A 27 -28.61 -17.86 -16.09
N SER A 28 -28.52 -18.82 -15.17
CA SER A 28 -29.69 -19.31 -14.47
C SER A 28 -30.20 -18.20 -13.53
N PRO A 29 -31.52 -17.99 -13.36
CA PRO A 29 -32.06 -16.95 -12.48
C PRO A 29 -31.58 -17.05 -11.02
N LEU A 30 -31.16 -18.25 -10.59
CA LEU A 30 -30.58 -18.51 -9.28
C LEU A 30 -29.16 -17.94 -9.15
N GLU A 31 -28.35 -17.99 -10.21
CA GLU A 31 -27.00 -17.42 -10.22
C GLU A 31 -27.04 -15.89 -10.16
N ASP A 32 -27.99 -15.26 -10.86
CA ASP A 32 -28.18 -13.81 -10.81
C ASP A 32 -28.56 -13.34 -9.39
N SER A 33 -29.44 -14.09 -8.70
CA SER A 33 -29.80 -13.78 -7.31
C SER A 33 -28.62 -13.92 -6.33
N ALA A 34 -27.78 -14.95 -6.51
CA ALA A 34 -26.59 -15.16 -5.69
C ALA A 34 -25.48 -14.14 -5.96
N VAL A 35 -25.37 -13.62 -7.19
CA VAL A 35 -24.48 -12.51 -7.52
C VAL A 35 -24.96 -11.22 -6.84
N VAL A 36 -26.25 -10.92 -6.90
CA VAL A 36 -26.83 -9.71 -6.26
C VAL A 36 -26.60 -9.72 -4.75
N ILE A 37 -26.79 -10.86 -4.08
CA ILE A 37 -26.53 -10.99 -2.63
C ILE A 37 -25.05 -10.79 -2.29
N ARG A 38 -24.12 -11.35 -3.08
CA ARG A 38 -22.67 -11.15 -2.88
C ARG A 38 -22.27 -9.69 -3.03
N VAL A 39 -22.80 -8.99 -4.03
CA VAL A 39 -22.55 -7.56 -4.24
C VAL A 39 -23.10 -6.75 -3.07
N GLN A 40 -24.31 -7.04 -2.60
CA GLN A 40 -24.91 -6.36 -1.45
C GLN A 40 -24.08 -6.54 -0.18
N ASN A 41 -23.60 -7.76 0.09
CA ASN A 41 -22.75 -8.03 1.25
C ASN A 41 -21.43 -7.26 1.16
N PHE A 42 -20.79 -7.23 -0.02
CA PHE A 42 -19.56 -6.46 -0.22
C PHE A 42 -19.77 -4.96 -0.02
N VAL A 43 -20.90 -4.42 -0.48
CA VAL A 43 -21.26 -3.02 -0.27
C VAL A 43 -21.52 -2.75 1.22
N ALA A 44 -22.24 -3.63 1.91
CA ALA A 44 -22.49 -3.52 3.34
C ALA A 44 -21.19 -3.51 4.16
N ASP A 45 -20.24 -4.39 3.83
CA ASP A 45 -18.91 -4.41 4.44
C ASP A 45 -18.12 -3.12 4.17
N GLY A 46 -18.26 -2.57 2.96
CA GLY A 46 -17.66 -1.29 2.58
C GLY A 46 -18.23 -0.12 3.38
N VAL A 47 -19.57 -0.07 3.55
CA VAL A 47 -20.26 0.95 4.36
C VAL A 47 -19.86 0.81 5.82
N PHE A 48 -19.79 -0.42 6.34
CA PHE A 48 -19.32 -0.69 7.70
C PHE A 48 -17.90 -0.15 7.94
N ARG A 49 -16.95 -0.43 7.03
CA ARG A 49 -15.57 0.08 7.12
C ARG A 49 -15.50 1.60 7.05
N ALA A 50 -16.31 2.22 6.19
CA ALA A 50 -16.34 3.67 6.04
C ALA A 50 -16.89 4.37 7.30
N GLU A 51 -18.00 3.86 7.86
CA GLU A 51 -18.60 4.40 9.08
C GLU A 51 -17.66 4.25 10.28
N LEU A 52 -17.03 3.09 10.43
CA LEU A 52 -16.05 2.83 11.48
C LEU A 52 -14.83 3.76 11.36
N GLY A 53 -14.32 3.94 10.14
CA GLY A 53 -13.20 4.83 9.87
C GLY A 53 -13.51 6.29 10.19
N GLU A 54 -14.71 6.77 9.89
CA GLU A 54 -15.16 8.13 10.21
C GLU A 54 -15.35 8.32 11.73
N PHE A 55 -15.93 7.32 12.40
CA PHE A 55 -16.09 7.33 13.86
C PHE A 55 -14.74 7.49 14.57
N PHE A 56 -13.76 6.65 14.24
CA PHE A 56 -12.43 6.75 14.84
C PHE A 56 -11.67 8.01 14.40
N THR A 57 -11.89 8.52 13.20
CA THR A 57 -11.27 9.79 12.78
C THR A 57 -11.73 10.96 13.63
N ARG A 58 -12.97 10.95 14.11
CA ARG A 58 -13.51 12.01 14.99
C ARG A 58 -13.10 11.81 16.44
N GLU A 59 -13.26 10.59 16.94
CA GLU A 59 -13.05 10.26 18.35
C GLU A 59 -11.56 10.18 18.71
N LEU A 60 -10.72 9.68 17.79
CA LEU A 60 -9.30 9.45 17.99
C LEU A 60 -8.41 10.49 17.26
N ALA A 61 -8.95 11.69 17.02
CA ALA A 61 -8.23 12.73 16.32
C ALA A 61 -6.96 13.18 17.09
N GLU A 62 -7.05 13.25 18.41
CA GLU A 62 -5.99 13.75 19.31
C GLU A 62 -4.82 12.76 19.41
N GLU A 63 -5.13 11.47 19.42
CA GLU A 63 -4.21 10.37 19.65
C GLU A 63 -3.41 10.01 18.37
N GLY A 64 -3.73 10.67 17.25
CA GLY A 64 -3.08 10.51 15.96
C GLY A 64 -3.48 9.21 15.26
N TYR A 65 -4.80 9.03 15.06
CA TYR A 65 -5.36 7.96 14.24
C TYR A 65 -4.81 8.00 12.80
N SER A 66 -4.42 6.85 12.27
CA SER A 66 -3.95 6.70 10.88
C SER A 66 -4.87 5.84 10.03
N GLY A 67 -5.60 4.90 10.63
CA GLY A 67 -6.49 3.99 9.92
C GLY A 67 -6.90 2.79 10.77
N CYS A 68 -7.84 2.01 10.26
CA CYS A 68 -8.31 0.78 10.90
C CYS A 68 -8.29 -0.38 9.91
N GLU A 69 -7.97 -1.57 10.40
CA GLU A 69 -8.05 -2.81 9.65
C GLU A 69 -9.07 -3.73 10.33
N VAL A 70 -10.04 -4.21 9.57
CA VAL A 70 -11.06 -5.14 10.07
C VAL A 70 -10.72 -6.53 9.57
N ARG A 71 -10.51 -7.46 10.50
CA ARG A 71 -10.32 -8.88 10.23
C ARG A 71 -11.54 -9.64 10.73
N VAL A 72 -12.28 -10.21 9.80
CA VAL A 72 -13.50 -10.97 10.11
C VAL A 72 -13.13 -12.44 10.16
N THR A 73 -13.26 -13.04 11.33
CA THR A 73 -13.18 -14.50 11.54
C THR A 73 -14.57 -15.02 11.87
N HIS A 74 -14.86 -16.27 11.53
CA HIS A 74 -16.18 -16.90 11.80
C HIS A 74 -16.61 -16.81 13.28
N ALA A 75 -15.65 -16.82 14.21
CA ALA A 75 -15.92 -16.76 15.65
C ALA A 75 -15.91 -15.33 16.22
N ARG A 76 -15.02 -14.45 15.72
CA ARG A 76 -14.81 -13.09 16.25
C ARG A 76 -14.43 -12.13 15.14
N THR A 77 -14.87 -10.89 15.26
CA THR A 77 -14.42 -9.77 14.44
C THR A 77 -13.39 -8.97 15.20
N GLU A 78 -12.17 -8.91 14.66
CA GLU A 78 -11.06 -8.17 15.23
C GLU A 78 -10.90 -6.85 14.48
N ILE A 79 -10.91 -5.74 15.22
CA ILE A 79 -10.67 -4.41 14.68
C ILE A 79 -9.33 -3.92 15.20
N ILE A 80 -8.38 -3.76 14.29
CA ILE A 80 -7.03 -3.26 14.59
C ILE A 80 -7.00 -1.76 14.28
N ILE A 81 -6.92 -0.94 15.32
CA ILE A 81 -6.76 0.51 15.23
C ILE A 81 -5.27 0.82 15.11
N ARG A 82 -4.88 1.48 14.01
CA ARG A 82 -3.52 1.97 13.80
C ARG A 82 -3.44 3.43 14.25
N ALA A 83 -2.73 3.67 15.34
CA ALA A 83 -2.57 5.00 15.93
C ALA A 83 -1.11 5.29 16.30
N THR A 84 -0.77 6.58 16.48
CA THR A 84 0.57 6.97 16.94
C THR A 84 0.73 6.83 18.45
N HIS A 85 -0.28 7.22 19.22
CA HIS A 85 -0.27 7.17 20.69
C HIS A 85 -1.19 6.05 21.18
N THR A 86 -0.70 4.81 21.19
CA THR A 86 -1.52 3.63 21.55
C THR A 86 -1.95 3.62 23.02
N GLN A 87 -1.15 4.22 23.91
CA GLN A 87 -1.46 4.29 25.34
C GLN A 87 -2.71 5.14 25.61
N GLU A 88 -2.85 6.27 24.93
CA GLU A 88 -4.00 7.18 25.06
C GLU A 88 -5.28 6.59 24.46
N VAL A 89 -5.15 5.79 23.39
CA VAL A 89 -6.26 5.01 22.81
C VAL A 89 -6.74 3.91 23.78
N LEU A 90 -5.81 3.25 24.46
CA LEU A 90 -6.15 2.25 25.48
C LEU A 90 -6.82 2.90 26.70
N GLY A 91 -6.33 4.07 27.12
CA GLY A 91 -6.77 4.82 28.28
C GLY A 91 -6.42 4.13 29.60
N ASP A 92 -6.91 4.70 30.70
CA ASP A 92 -6.60 4.22 32.05
C ASP A 92 -7.05 2.77 32.25
N LYS A 93 -6.08 1.85 32.45
CA LYS A 93 -6.32 0.41 32.63
C LYS A 93 -7.21 -0.22 31.54
N GLY A 94 -7.18 0.31 30.31
CA GLY A 94 -8.01 -0.18 29.21
C GLY A 94 -9.47 0.26 29.28
N ARG A 95 -9.79 1.30 30.06
CA ARG A 95 -11.17 1.81 30.15
C ARG A 95 -11.68 2.32 28.80
N ARG A 96 -10.89 3.15 28.11
CA ARG A 96 -11.31 3.79 26.86
C ARG A 96 -11.55 2.78 25.74
N ILE A 97 -10.69 1.77 25.60
CA ILE A 97 -10.90 0.73 24.59
C ILE A 97 -12.19 -0.08 24.85
N ARG A 98 -12.53 -0.37 26.12
CA ARG A 98 -13.78 -1.07 26.47
C ARG A 98 -15.02 -0.22 26.19
N GLU A 99 -14.93 1.08 26.40
CA GLU A 99 -15.98 2.04 26.03
C GLU A 99 -16.17 2.05 24.50
N LEU A 100 -15.08 2.13 23.73
CA LEU A 100 -15.12 2.04 22.26
C LEU A 100 -15.71 0.71 21.78
N THR A 101 -15.31 -0.43 22.37
CA THR A 101 -15.90 -1.74 22.09
C THR A 101 -17.40 -1.73 22.30
N SER A 102 -17.86 -1.20 23.44
CA SER A 102 -19.28 -1.14 23.77
C SER A 102 -20.07 -0.25 22.81
N LEU A 103 -19.50 0.86 22.36
CA LEU A 103 -20.12 1.77 21.39
C LEU A 103 -20.27 1.10 20.02
N VAL A 104 -19.20 0.48 19.52
CA VAL A 104 -19.20 -0.22 18.23
C VAL A 104 -20.17 -1.41 18.28
N GLN A 105 -20.13 -2.19 19.36
CA GLN A 105 -21.02 -3.33 19.55
C GLN A 105 -22.51 -2.93 19.53
N LYS A 106 -22.88 -1.88 20.29
CA LYS A 106 -24.27 -1.40 20.35
C LYS A 106 -24.73 -0.79 19.03
N ARG A 107 -23.85 -0.05 18.33
CA ARG A 107 -24.16 0.60 17.05
C ARG A 107 -24.46 -0.42 15.95
N PHE A 108 -23.60 -1.43 15.82
CA PHE A 108 -23.70 -2.43 14.75
C PHE A 108 -24.46 -3.71 15.18
N LYS A 109 -24.95 -3.74 16.42
CA LYS A 109 -25.74 -4.86 16.99
C LYS A 109 -25.02 -6.21 16.93
N PHE A 110 -23.72 -6.20 17.23
CA PHE A 110 -22.94 -7.43 17.35
C PHE A 110 -23.33 -8.21 18.61
N PRO A 111 -23.33 -9.55 18.56
CA PRO A 111 -23.53 -10.37 19.75
C PRO A 111 -22.42 -10.12 20.79
N GLU A 112 -22.74 -10.38 22.05
CA GLU A 112 -21.78 -10.21 23.14
C GLU A 112 -20.55 -11.07 22.94
N ASN A 113 -19.37 -10.50 23.21
CA ASN A 113 -18.05 -11.13 23.06
C ASN A 113 -17.65 -11.53 21.62
N SER A 114 -18.36 -11.07 20.58
CA SER A 114 -17.95 -11.32 19.19
C SER A 114 -17.00 -10.27 18.62
N LEU A 115 -16.80 -9.14 19.32
CA LEU A 115 -16.01 -8.01 18.84
C LEU A 115 -14.81 -7.76 19.77
N GLU A 116 -13.62 -7.67 19.19
CA GLU A 116 -12.39 -7.30 19.91
C GLU A 116 -11.67 -6.16 19.19
N LEU A 117 -11.20 -5.20 19.98
CA LEU A 117 -10.43 -4.06 19.48
C LEU A 117 -8.99 -4.15 19.96
N TYR A 118 -8.07 -4.01 19.01
CA TYR A 118 -6.62 -3.99 19.23
C TYR A 118 -6.06 -2.64 18.82
N ALA A 119 -5.10 -2.12 19.57
CA ALA A 119 -4.37 -0.91 19.22
C ALA A 119 -2.95 -1.28 18.76
N GLU A 120 -2.64 -1.01 17.50
CA GLU A 120 -1.33 -1.21 16.91
C GLU A 120 -0.64 0.15 16.68
N LYS A 121 0.65 0.22 17.03
CA LYS A 121 1.44 1.43 16.80
C LYS A 121 1.85 1.53 15.34
N VAL A 122 1.62 2.69 14.73
CA VAL A 122 2.15 2.99 13.39
C VAL A 122 3.68 3.07 13.46
N GLN A 123 4.37 2.23 12.68
CA GLN A 123 5.83 2.14 12.65
C GLN A 123 6.48 3.50 12.35
N ASN A 124 6.11 4.12 11.22
CA ASN A 124 6.62 5.44 10.80
C ASN A 124 5.49 6.46 10.67
N ARG A 125 5.27 7.24 11.74
CA ARG A 125 4.23 8.29 11.75
C ARG A 125 4.45 9.39 10.71
N GLY A 126 5.70 9.64 10.32
CA GLY A 126 6.06 10.67 9.35
C GLY A 126 5.60 10.37 7.93
N LEU A 127 5.39 9.09 7.59
CA LEU A 127 4.95 8.66 6.25
C LEU A 127 3.42 8.55 6.12
N SER A 128 2.68 8.73 7.21
CA SER A 128 1.21 8.71 7.19
C SER A 128 0.66 10.13 6.97
N ALA A 129 -0.06 10.33 5.87
CA ALA A 129 -0.61 11.66 5.57
C ALA A 129 -1.67 12.09 6.59
N VAL A 130 -2.47 11.15 7.10
CA VAL A 130 -3.53 11.41 8.08
C VAL A 130 -2.93 11.91 9.39
N ALA A 131 -1.95 11.19 9.95
CA ALA A 131 -1.32 11.54 11.22
C ALA A 131 -0.61 12.91 11.15
N GLN A 132 0.03 13.22 10.01
CA GLN A 132 0.66 14.53 9.80
C GLN A 132 -0.36 15.66 9.61
N CYS A 133 -1.50 15.38 8.99
CA CYS A 133 -2.57 16.35 8.81
C CYS A 133 -3.24 16.70 10.16
N GLU A 134 -3.51 15.71 11.02
CA GLU A 134 -3.97 15.96 12.40
C GLU A 134 -2.93 16.72 13.22
N SER A 135 -1.65 16.31 13.14
CA SER A 135 -0.56 17.03 13.81
C SER A 135 -0.48 18.50 13.38
N LEU A 136 -0.72 18.80 12.10
CA LEU A 136 -0.77 20.17 11.59
C LEU A 136 -1.99 20.92 12.11
N ARG A 137 -3.16 20.25 12.19
CA ARG A 137 -4.38 20.81 12.77
C ARG A 137 -4.16 21.23 14.23
N TYR A 138 -3.59 20.38 15.07
CA TYR A 138 -3.31 20.74 16.47
C TYR A 138 -2.29 21.87 16.61
N LYS A 139 -1.24 21.90 15.78
CA LYS A 139 -0.27 23.03 15.78
C LYS A 139 -0.94 24.37 15.44
N LEU A 140 -1.88 24.38 14.48
CA LEU A 140 -2.62 25.59 14.13
C LEU A 140 -3.63 26.00 15.21
N LEU A 141 -4.30 25.03 15.85
CA LEU A 141 -5.18 25.29 17.00
C LEU A 141 -4.41 25.82 18.21
N GLY A 142 -3.19 25.32 18.44
CA GLY A 142 -2.26 25.81 19.46
C GLY A 142 -1.68 27.20 19.17
N GLY A 143 -2.13 27.88 18.12
CA GLY A 143 -1.74 29.26 17.83
C GLY A 143 -0.37 29.42 17.18
N LEU A 144 0.28 28.35 16.71
CA LEU A 144 1.53 28.48 15.96
C LEU A 144 1.28 29.19 14.62
N ALA A 145 2.24 30.03 14.22
CA ALA A 145 2.20 30.68 12.92
C ALA A 145 2.16 29.66 11.77
N VAL A 146 1.28 29.87 10.79
CA VAL A 146 1.00 28.92 9.70
C VAL A 146 2.26 28.46 8.97
N ARG A 147 3.15 29.40 8.60
CA ARG A 147 4.43 29.07 7.93
C ARG A 147 5.31 28.17 8.80
N ARG A 148 5.45 28.50 10.09
CA ARG A 148 6.26 27.72 11.04
C ARG A 148 5.69 26.31 11.22
N ALA A 149 4.37 26.19 11.36
CA ALA A 149 3.70 24.90 11.50
C ALA A 149 3.89 24.03 10.25
N CYS A 150 3.71 24.60 9.05
CA CYS A 150 3.85 23.87 7.78
C CYS A 150 5.30 23.42 7.55
N TYR A 151 6.30 24.29 7.70
CA TYR A 151 7.70 23.90 7.55
C TYR A 151 8.13 22.88 8.59
N GLY A 152 7.61 22.94 9.82
CA GLY A 152 7.87 21.94 10.84
C GLY A 152 7.35 20.55 10.48
N VAL A 153 6.17 20.46 9.85
CA VAL A 153 5.63 19.18 9.36
C VAL A 153 6.37 18.71 8.12
N LEU A 154 6.60 19.60 7.16
CA LEU A 154 7.29 19.28 5.92
C LEU A 154 8.71 18.75 6.16
N ARG A 155 9.48 19.39 7.04
CA ARG A 155 10.81 18.90 7.44
C ARG A 155 10.75 17.54 8.11
N PHE A 156 9.80 17.34 9.04
CA PHE A 156 9.64 16.06 9.74
C PHE A 156 9.29 14.90 8.79
N VAL A 157 8.47 15.16 7.76
CA VAL A 157 8.12 14.18 6.72
C VAL A 157 9.34 13.80 5.87
N MET A 158 10.13 14.80 5.44
CA MET A 158 11.35 14.56 4.67
C MET A 158 12.41 13.80 5.50
N GLU A 159 12.60 14.17 6.77
CA GLU A 159 13.49 13.45 7.71
C GLU A 159 13.05 12.00 7.95
N SER A 160 11.75 11.72 7.83
CA SER A 160 11.19 10.37 7.94
C SER A 160 11.39 9.51 6.68
N GLY A 161 12.09 10.02 5.67
CA GLY A 161 12.42 9.28 4.45
C GLY A 161 11.35 9.34 3.34
N ALA A 162 10.48 10.35 3.34
CA ALA A 162 9.59 10.59 2.21
C ALA A 162 10.37 11.08 0.98
N LYS A 163 9.92 10.69 -0.22
CA LYS A 163 10.52 11.18 -1.48
C LYS A 163 10.12 12.62 -1.79
N GLY A 164 8.95 13.02 -1.31
CA GLY A 164 8.49 14.41 -1.38
C GLY A 164 7.21 14.63 -0.56
N CYS A 165 6.95 15.90 -0.27
CA CYS A 165 5.83 16.34 0.53
C CYS A 165 5.24 17.64 -0.04
N GLU A 166 3.90 17.71 -0.09
CA GLU A 166 3.17 18.94 -0.41
C GLU A 166 2.15 19.22 0.71
N VAL A 167 2.27 20.37 1.35
CA VAL A 167 1.32 20.87 2.35
C VAL A 167 0.64 22.11 1.78
N VAL A 168 -0.68 22.08 1.67
CA VAL A 168 -1.50 23.20 1.24
C VAL A 168 -2.42 23.63 2.38
N VAL A 169 -2.36 24.90 2.74
CA VAL A 169 -3.29 25.51 3.70
C VAL A 169 -4.10 26.57 2.98
N SER A 170 -5.42 26.39 2.96
CA SER A 170 -6.37 27.28 2.31
C SER A 170 -7.36 27.87 3.30
N GLY A 171 -7.73 29.15 3.10
CA GLY A 171 -8.78 29.82 3.87
C GLY A 171 -8.41 31.23 4.30
N LYS A 172 -9.06 31.73 5.35
CA LYS A 172 -8.82 33.07 5.92
C LYS A 172 -7.62 33.04 6.87
N LEU A 173 -6.44 33.39 6.36
CA LEU A 173 -5.19 33.32 7.12
C LEU A 173 -4.96 34.53 8.04
N ARG A 174 -4.85 35.72 7.43
CA ARG A 174 -4.62 37.00 8.15
C ARG A 174 -5.53 38.12 7.65
N ALA A 175 -5.98 38.04 6.39
CA ALA A 175 -6.85 39.02 5.76
C ALA A 175 -8.28 38.48 5.63
N ALA A 176 -9.25 39.38 5.43
CA ALA A 176 -10.65 39.02 5.22
C ALA A 176 -10.87 38.12 3.97
N ARG A 177 -10.01 38.26 2.96
CA ARG A 177 -10.03 37.45 1.72
C ARG A 177 -9.27 36.14 1.92
N ALA A 178 -9.84 35.05 1.41
CA ALA A 178 -9.20 33.74 1.43
C ALA A 178 -7.90 33.74 0.61
N LYS A 179 -6.89 33.03 1.11
CA LYS A 179 -5.61 32.78 0.43
C LYS A 179 -5.28 31.30 0.52
N SER A 180 -4.51 30.81 -0.44
CA SER A 180 -3.98 29.44 -0.44
C SER A 180 -2.46 29.51 -0.43
N MET A 181 -1.84 28.91 0.58
CA MET A 181 -0.38 28.78 0.68
C MET A 181 0.00 27.33 0.40
N LYS A 182 0.88 27.13 -0.57
CA LYS A 182 1.44 25.82 -0.90
C LYS A 182 2.89 25.79 -0.44
N PHE A 183 3.26 24.71 0.27
CA PHE A 183 4.61 24.41 0.70
C PHE A 183 4.97 23.05 0.09
N THR A 184 6.02 22.99 -0.71
CA THR A 184 6.45 21.80 -1.44
C THR A 184 7.91 21.55 -1.19
N ASP A 185 8.28 20.30 -1.03
CA ASP A 185 9.68 19.85 -0.94
C ASP A 185 9.80 18.43 -1.52
N GLY A 186 10.97 18.13 -2.10
CA GLY A 186 11.24 16.88 -2.78
C GLY A 186 10.47 16.67 -4.08
N PHE A 187 10.26 15.40 -4.44
CA PHE A 187 9.64 14.97 -5.69
C PHE A 187 8.19 14.53 -5.48
N MET A 188 7.27 15.05 -6.30
CA MET A 188 5.83 14.79 -6.18
C MET A 188 5.20 14.51 -7.54
N ILE A 189 4.58 13.34 -7.67
CA ILE A 189 3.82 12.93 -8.85
C ILE A 189 2.34 13.31 -8.74
N HIS A 190 1.73 13.65 -9.87
CA HIS A 190 0.34 14.15 -9.91
C HIS A 190 -0.58 13.31 -10.80
N SER A 191 -0.03 12.48 -11.69
CA SER A 191 -0.76 11.77 -12.74
C SER A 191 -0.46 10.26 -12.75
N GLY A 192 -1.39 9.50 -13.33
CA GLY A 192 -1.25 8.06 -13.55
C GLY A 192 -1.55 7.19 -12.33
N GLN A 193 -1.41 5.88 -12.50
CA GLN A 193 -1.55 4.90 -11.41
C GLN A 193 -0.52 5.09 -10.28
N PRO A 194 0.75 5.46 -10.57
CA PRO A 194 1.72 5.70 -9.50
C PRO A 194 1.27 6.77 -8.49
N ALA A 195 0.50 7.77 -8.92
CA ALA A 195 -0.02 8.79 -8.00
C ALA A 195 -1.03 8.22 -6.98
N ARG A 196 -1.73 7.12 -7.30
CA ARG A 196 -2.63 6.45 -6.35
C ARG A 196 -1.88 5.53 -5.39
N ASP A 197 -0.81 4.90 -5.88
CA ASP A 197 -0.09 3.87 -5.12
C ASP A 197 0.99 4.50 -4.21
N PHE A 198 1.70 5.52 -4.69
CA PHE A 198 2.82 6.14 -3.95
C PHE A 198 2.43 7.36 -3.14
N VAL A 199 1.40 8.10 -3.54
CA VAL A 199 1.01 9.34 -2.87
C VAL A 199 -0.13 9.08 -1.91
N ASP A 200 0.17 9.21 -0.62
CA ASP A 200 -0.83 9.27 0.42
C ASP A 200 -1.27 10.73 0.62
N TYR A 201 -2.57 10.97 0.76
CA TYR A 201 -3.09 12.32 0.97
C TYR A 201 -4.20 12.35 2.02
N ALA A 202 -4.23 13.43 2.79
CA ALA A 202 -5.26 13.66 3.78
C ALA A 202 -5.72 15.12 3.74
N VAL A 203 -7.02 15.33 3.92
CA VAL A 203 -7.64 16.65 4.05
C VAL A 203 -8.28 16.75 5.42
N ARG A 204 -8.03 17.86 6.12
CA ARG A 204 -8.64 18.16 7.41
C ARG A 204 -9.09 19.61 7.49
N HIS A 205 -10.06 19.84 8.35
CA HIS A 205 -10.62 21.16 8.62
C HIS A 205 -10.17 21.63 10.00
N VAL A 206 -9.75 22.89 10.08
CA VAL A 206 -9.37 23.54 11.33
C VAL A 206 -10.35 24.65 11.63
N LEU A 207 -11.02 24.54 12.77
CA LEU A 207 -11.96 25.53 13.26
C LEU A 207 -11.18 26.60 14.03
N LEU A 208 -11.01 27.77 13.43
CA LEU A 208 -10.46 28.95 14.10
C LEU A 208 -11.56 29.97 14.35
N ARG A 209 -11.32 30.92 15.26
CA ARG A 209 -12.27 31.99 15.57
C ARG A 209 -12.68 32.82 14.34
N GLN A 210 -11.80 32.98 13.36
CA GLN A 210 -12.09 33.75 12.13
C GLN A 210 -12.88 32.95 11.08
N GLY A 211 -13.02 31.64 11.25
CA GLY A 211 -13.65 30.71 10.32
C GLY A 211 -12.86 29.41 10.17
N VAL A 212 -13.16 28.66 9.11
CA VAL A 212 -12.53 27.35 8.85
C VAL A 212 -11.34 27.50 7.92
N LEU A 213 -10.21 26.89 8.28
CA LEU A 213 -9.09 26.64 7.38
C LEU A 213 -9.15 25.19 6.87
N GLY A 214 -8.81 25.00 5.60
CA GLY A 214 -8.56 23.70 5.01
C GLY A 214 -7.07 23.37 5.01
N ILE A 215 -6.71 22.20 5.49
CA ILE A 215 -5.38 21.63 5.36
C ILE A 215 -5.46 20.46 4.39
N LYS A 216 -4.51 20.39 3.46
CA LYS A 216 -4.26 19.23 2.62
C LYS A 216 -2.78 18.87 2.70
N VAL A 217 -2.48 17.65 3.10
CA VAL A 217 -1.12 17.10 3.12
C VAL A 217 -1.06 15.98 2.11
N LYS A 218 -0.05 15.99 1.23
CA LYS A 218 0.30 14.91 0.31
C LYS A 218 1.72 14.46 0.61
N ILE A 219 1.92 13.17 0.75
CA ILE A 219 3.22 12.57 1.03
C ILE A 219 3.48 11.52 -0.04
N MET A 220 4.56 11.69 -0.80
CA MET A 220 5.05 10.68 -1.72
C MET A 220 5.98 9.73 -0.97
N LYS A 221 5.55 8.48 -0.82
CA LYS A 221 6.34 7.43 -0.19
C LYS A 221 7.50 7.01 -1.09
N GLY A 222 8.60 6.57 -0.47
CA GLY A 222 9.71 5.94 -1.19
C GLY A 222 9.32 4.57 -1.75
N TRP A 223 10.06 4.11 -2.75
CA TRP A 223 10.02 2.70 -3.17
C TRP A 223 10.78 1.87 -2.14
N ASP A 224 10.18 0.75 -1.72
CA ASP A 224 10.75 -0.17 -0.74
C ASP A 224 10.55 -1.61 -1.24
N PRO A 225 11.63 -2.38 -1.50
CA PRO A 225 11.54 -3.78 -1.91
C PRO A 225 10.76 -4.67 -0.93
N GLU A 226 10.84 -4.39 0.38
CA GLU A 226 10.14 -5.18 1.40
C GLU A 226 8.64 -4.85 1.46
N GLY A 227 8.29 -3.63 1.06
CA GLY A 227 6.93 -3.11 1.07
C GLY A 227 6.40 -2.75 2.45
N ARG A 228 7.29 -2.43 3.41
CA ARG A 228 6.89 -2.05 4.76
C ARG A 228 6.54 -0.56 4.82
N LEU A 229 7.35 0.28 4.20
CA LEU A 229 7.23 1.74 4.28
C LEU A 229 6.55 2.36 3.06
N GLY A 230 6.60 1.67 1.92
CA GLY A 230 6.05 2.15 0.67
C GLY A 230 5.68 1.01 -0.28
N PRO A 231 5.29 1.34 -1.52
CA PRO A 231 4.93 0.35 -2.52
C PRO A 231 6.11 -0.55 -2.89
N ARG A 232 5.85 -1.85 -3.04
CA ARG A 232 6.83 -2.84 -3.52
C ARG A 232 7.24 -2.64 -4.97
N LYS A 233 6.27 -2.26 -5.81
CA LYS A 233 6.50 -2.05 -7.23
C LYS A 233 7.28 -0.75 -7.40
N PRO A 234 8.40 -0.73 -8.14
CA PRO A 234 9.09 0.50 -8.46
C PRO A 234 8.23 1.39 -9.37
N LEU A 235 8.65 2.64 -9.54
CA LEU A 235 8.03 3.51 -10.53
C LEU A 235 8.20 2.89 -11.92
N PRO A 236 7.17 2.98 -12.79
CA PRO A 236 7.20 2.33 -14.11
C PRO A 236 8.34 2.83 -15.01
N ASP A 237 8.81 4.07 -14.77
CA ASP A 237 9.87 4.70 -15.56
C ASP A 237 11.28 4.40 -15.01
N THR A 238 11.39 3.75 -13.84
CA THR A 238 12.68 3.48 -13.21
C THR A 238 13.26 2.16 -13.70
N VAL A 239 14.28 2.22 -14.54
CA VAL A 239 15.03 1.06 -15.04
C VAL A 239 16.32 0.91 -14.23
N THR A 240 16.48 -0.21 -13.54
CA THR A 240 17.72 -0.57 -12.83
C THR A 240 18.64 -1.34 -13.78
N ILE A 241 19.73 -0.71 -14.19
CA ILE A 241 20.77 -1.36 -14.99
C ILE A 241 21.71 -2.07 -14.02
N ILE A 242 21.78 -3.40 -14.11
CA ILE A 242 22.69 -4.20 -13.28
C ILE A 242 24.05 -4.22 -13.98
N GLU A 243 25.09 -3.79 -13.28
CA GLU A 243 26.44 -3.87 -13.80
C GLU A 243 26.84 -5.35 -13.94
N PRO A 244 27.40 -5.75 -15.10
CA PRO A 244 27.82 -7.13 -15.30
C PRO A 244 28.92 -7.48 -14.28
N PRO A 245 28.92 -8.71 -13.74
CA PRO A 245 30.04 -9.17 -12.94
C PRO A 245 31.34 -9.09 -13.75
N ILE A 246 32.43 -8.70 -13.10
CA ILE A 246 33.75 -8.65 -13.74
C ILE A 246 34.15 -10.08 -14.04
N ASP A 247 34.06 -10.46 -15.32
CA ASP A 247 34.58 -11.73 -15.80
C ASP A 247 36.08 -11.77 -15.51
N LYS A 248 36.52 -12.75 -14.72
CA LYS A 248 37.94 -12.98 -14.50
C LYS A 248 38.54 -13.37 -15.84
N LEU A 249 39.50 -12.59 -16.32
CA LEU A 249 40.26 -12.93 -17.53
C LEU A 249 40.97 -14.28 -17.27
N ILE A 250 40.51 -15.32 -17.95
CA ILE A 250 41.15 -16.64 -17.89
C ILE A 250 42.38 -16.57 -18.79
N THR A 251 43.54 -16.32 -18.20
CA THR A 251 44.81 -16.21 -18.94
C THR A 251 45.34 -17.58 -19.37
N GLU A 252 45.01 -18.64 -18.62
CA GLU A 252 45.46 -20.01 -18.85
C GLU A 252 44.30 -21.01 -18.64
N PRO A 253 44.24 -22.11 -19.43
CA PRO A 253 43.20 -23.11 -19.28
C PRO A 253 43.36 -23.87 -17.95
N LEU A 254 42.52 -23.55 -16.97
CA LEU A 254 42.43 -24.28 -15.69
C LEU A 254 41.37 -25.39 -15.80
N SER A 255 41.73 -26.62 -15.45
CA SER A 255 40.77 -27.72 -15.29
C SER A 255 40.37 -27.88 -13.82
N GLU A 256 39.13 -27.51 -13.48
CA GLU A 256 38.56 -27.87 -12.17
C GLU A 256 37.96 -29.29 -12.24
N GLN A 257 38.67 -30.29 -11.71
CA GLN A 257 38.11 -31.62 -11.51
C GLN A 257 37.18 -31.62 -10.29
N LYS A 258 35.87 -31.62 -10.53
CA LYS A 258 34.84 -31.80 -9.49
C LYS A 258 34.46 -33.28 -9.40
N GLY A 259 35.36 -34.08 -8.82
CA GLY A 259 35.17 -35.51 -8.53
C GLY A 259 35.69 -35.87 -7.13
N PRO A 260 35.29 -37.01 -6.53
CA PRO A 260 35.81 -37.43 -5.23
C PRO A 260 37.33 -37.58 -5.31
N GLN A 261 38.07 -37.08 -4.32
CA GLN A 261 39.51 -37.31 -4.22
C GLN A 261 39.77 -38.81 -4.09
N GLU A 262 40.09 -39.46 -5.21
CA GLU A 262 40.61 -40.82 -5.22
C GLU A 262 41.99 -40.78 -4.57
N GLN A 263 42.06 -41.44 -3.41
CA GLN A 263 43.28 -41.63 -2.63
C GLN A 263 44.32 -42.29 -3.53
N ALA A 264 45.45 -41.61 -3.73
CA ALA A 264 46.60 -42.20 -4.40
C ALA A 264 47.01 -43.47 -3.65
N ILE A 265 46.81 -44.62 -4.28
CA ILE A 265 47.31 -45.91 -3.82
C ILE A 265 48.84 -45.81 -3.78
N PRO A 266 49.49 -45.96 -2.61
CA PRO A 266 50.94 -45.88 -2.54
C PRO A 266 51.59 -47.04 -3.33
N PRO A 267 52.68 -46.79 -4.07
CA PRO A 267 53.35 -47.84 -4.84
C PRO A 267 53.92 -48.94 -3.92
N PRO A 268 53.92 -50.21 -4.39
CA PRO A 268 54.39 -51.35 -3.60
C PRO A 268 55.88 -51.19 -3.26
N ALA A 269 56.21 -51.51 -2.01
CA ALA A 269 57.55 -51.37 -1.44
C ALA A 269 58.62 -52.16 -2.24
N PRO A 270 59.82 -51.60 -2.46
CA PRO A 270 60.93 -52.34 -3.05
C PRO A 270 61.43 -53.43 -2.10
N GLN A 271 61.55 -54.66 -2.60
CA GLN A 271 62.29 -55.74 -1.93
C GLN A 271 63.78 -55.41 -1.96
N GLN A 272 64.42 -55.33 -0.79
CA GLN A 272 65.88 -55.29 -0.67
C GLN A 272 66.42 -56.72 -0.53
N PRO A 273 67.39 -57.14 -1.35
CA PRO A 273 68.17 -58.37 -1.11
C PRO A 273 69.16 -58.21 0.05
N LEU A 274 69.37 -59.29 0.79
CA LEU A 274 70.42 -59.49 1.79
C LEU A 274 71.79 -59.66 1.11
N GLU A 275 72.81 -58.92 1.54
CA GLU A 275 74.26 -59.20 1.35
C GLU A 275 75.03 -58.39 2.41
N GLU A 276 75.45 -59.05 3.49
CA GLU A 276 76.78 -59.61 3.76
C GLU A 276 77.86 -58.56 4.10
N GLN A 277 78.33 -58.66 5.35
CA GLN A 277 79.51 -57.97 5.86
C GLN A 277 80.77 -58.56 5.22
N PRO A 278 81.83 -57.77 5.04
CA PRO A 278 83.18 -58.28 5.16
C PRO A 278 83.82 -57.91 6.51
N VAL A 279 84.60 -58.87 6.96
CA VAL A 279 85.39 -58.97 8.20
C VAL A 279 86.72 -58.22 8.05
N VAL A 280 87.01 -57.38 9.05
CA VAL A 280 88.29 -57.11 9.76
C VAL A 280 89.61 -56.95 8.97
N GLU A 281 90.31 -55.84 9.25
CA GLU A 281 91.66 -55.87 9.82
C GLU A 281 91.71 -54.98 11.07
#